data_AF-A0A948SEP9-F1
#
_entry.id   AF-A0A948SEP9-F1
#
_cell.length_a   1.000
_cell.length_b   1.000
_cell.length_c   1.000
_cell.angle_alpha   90.00
_cell.angle_beta   90.00
_cell.angle_gamma   90.00
#
_symmetry.space_group_name_H-M   'P 1'
#
loop_
_entity.id
_entity.type
_entity.pdbx_description
1 polymer ?
#
loop_
_entity_poly.entity_id
_entity_poly.type
_entity_poly.pdbx_seq_one_letter_code
_entity_poly.pdbx_strand_id
1 'polypeptide(L)'
;MSVPPTMPTARAGFFSSLFDLNFSRVVTTRVVKWLYLIVIVLVAIGLIGYIVTAIISGSVVAIVLAVIVGPLVALLYIIMARIFFEVLVAIFRILETNREIAFLERQQLNHMQGGAPQPVAPPPPPAA
;
A
#
# COMPACT_ATOMS: atom_id res chain seq x y z
N MET A 1 10.17 37.98 -25.11
CA MET A 1 10.12 37.20 -23.87
C MET A 1 9.65 35.79 -24.21
N SER A 2 10.56 34.83 -24.36
CA SER A 2 10.23 33.43 -24.64
C SER A 2 10.09 32.65 -23.33
N VAL A 3 8.86 32.28 -22.98
CA VAL A 3 8.59 31.40 -21.84
C VAL A 3 9.25 30.04 -22.12
N PRO A 4 10.11 29.52 -21.21
CA PRO A 4 10.72 28.21 -21.42
C PRO A 4 9.65 27.10 -21.38
N PRO A 5 9.80 26.04 -22.20
CA PRO A 5 8.86 24.92 -22.22
C PRO A 5 8.88 24.20 -20.86
N THR A 6 7.73 24.16 -20.19
CA THR A 6 7.55 23.35 -18.98
C THR A 6 7.48 21.89 -19.40
N MET A 7 8.58 21.14 -19.24
CA MET A 7 8.56 19.71 -19.51
C MET A 7 7.51 19.05 -18.61
N PRO A 8 6.55 18.31 -19.18
CA PRO A 8 5.64 17.49 -18.38
C PRO A 8 6.49 16.47 -17.63
N THR A 9 6.62 16.61 -16.31
CA THR A 9 7.17 15.55 -15.47
C THR A 9 6.17 14.40 -15.52
N ALA A 10 6.44 13.43 -16.39
CA ALA A 10 5.63 12.22 -16.51
C ALA A 10 5.57 11.54 -15.14
N ARG A 11 4.40 11.61 -14.49
CA ARG A 11 4.15 10.88 -13.24
C ARG A 11 4.35 9.39 -13.53
N ALA A 12 5.36 8.77 -12.91
CA ALA A 12 5.58 7.33 -13.01
C ALA A 12 4.28 6.57 -12.65
N GLY A 13 3.92 5.59 -13.47
CA GLY A 13 2.71 4.78 -13.29
C GLY A 13 2.78 3.89 -12.05
N PHE A 14 1.63 3.45 -11.55
CA PHE A 14 1.53 2.59 -10.35
C PHE A 14 2.40 1.34 -10.43
N PHE A 15 2.37 0.62 -11.55
CA PHE A 15 3.19 -0.57 -11.76
C PHE A 15 4.68 -0.27 -11.82
N SER A 16 5.08 0.87 -12.40
CA SER A 16 6.48 1.31 -12.38
C SER A 16 6.95 1.61 -10.96
N SER A 17 6.11 2.23 -10.13
CA SER A 17 6.43 2.46 -8.72
C SER A 17 6.41 1.19 -7.84
N LEU A 18 5.69 0.15 -8.25
CA LEU A 18 5.65 -1.15 -7.57
C LEU A 18 6.94 -1.95 -7.74
N PHE A 19 7.55 -1.87 -8.92
CA PHE A 19 8.80 -2.55 -9.25
C PHE A 19 10.01 -1.61 -9.12
N ASP A 20 9.87 -0.46 -8.45
CA ASP A 20 11.00 0.43 -8.13
C ASP A 20 11.83 -0.18 -6.99
N LEU A 21 12.92 -0.85 -7.35
CA LEU A 21 13.86 -1.52 -6.42
C LEU A 21 14.57 -0.54 -5.48
N ASN A 22 14.50 0.77 -5.74
CA ASN A 22 15.10 1.81 -4.90
C ASN A 22 14.18 2.24 -3.76
N PHE A 23 12.90 1.83 -3.74
CA PHE A 23 11.90 2.19 -2.71
C PHE A 23 11.88 3.69 -2.37
N SER A 24 12.17 4.54 -3.37
CA SER A 24 12.34 5.98 -3.21
C SER A 24 11.08 6.69 -2.72
N ARG A 25 9.91 6.05 -2.89
CA ARG A 25 8.60 6.49 -2.41
C ARG A 25 7.93 5.36 -1.64
N VAL A 26 7.30 5.68 -0.52
CA VAL A 26 6.47 4.73 0.25
C VAL A 26 5.21 4.43 -0.55
N VAL A 27 5.22 3.38 -1.37
CA VAL A 27 4.07 2.99 -2.21
C VAL A 27 3.08 2.13 -1.42
N THR A 28 3.52 1.54 -0.31
CA THR A 28 2.82 0.47 0.42
C THR A 28 1.34 0.78 0.70
N THR A 29 1.02 1.99 1.15
CA THR A 29 -0.37 2.41 1.46
C THR A 29 -1.31 2.35 0.25
N ARG A 30 -0.78 2.51 -0.96
CA ARG A 30 -1.53 2.39 -2.23
C ARG A 30 -1.67 0.94 -2.68
N VAL A 31 -0.66 0.11 -2.45
CA VAL A 31 -0.60 -1.30 -2.89
C VAL A 31 -1.51 -2.19 -2.06
N VAL A 32 -1.58 -1.94 -0.75
CA VAL A 32 -2.31 -2.80 0.18
C VAL A 32 -3.78 -3.00 -0.22
N LYS A 33 -4.42 -2.01 -0.85
CA LYS A 33 -5.79 -2.15 -1.38
C LYS A 33 -5.89 -3.29 -2.42
N TRP A 34 -4.96 -3.30 -3.38
CA TRP A 34 -4.90 -4.32 -4.41
C TRP A 34 -4.46 -5.67 -3.85
N LEU A 35 -3.53 -5.67 -2.90
CA LEU A 35 -3.07 -6.89 -2.25
C LEU A 35 -4.19 -7.56 -1.43
N TYR A 36 -4.97 -6.78 -0.68
CA TYR A 36 -6.13 -7.29 0.06
C TYR A 36 -7.19 -7.87 -0.88
N LEU A 37 -7.44 -7.23 -2.02
CA LEU A 37 -8.35 -7.76 -3.04
C LEU A 37 -7.86 -9.11 -3.57
N ILE A 38 -6.56 -9.24 -3.87
CA ILE A 38 -5.96 -10.52 -4.30
C ILE A 38 -6.15 -11.58 -3.22
N VAL A 39 -5.92 -11.26 -1.94
CA VAL A 39 -6.13 -12.20 -0.83
C VAL A 39 -7.58 -12.67 -0.76
N ILE A 40 -8.57 -11.79 -0.88
CA ILE A 40 -9.99 -12.18 -0.90
C ILE A 40 -10.27 -13.15 -2.05
N VAL A 41 -9.77 -12.85 -3.24
CA VAL A 41 -9.96 -13.70 -4.43
C VAL A 41 -9.31 -15.07 -4.22
N LEU A 42 -8.08 -15.12 -3.68
CA LEU A 42 -7.39 -16.37 -3.40
C LEU A 42 -8.12 -17.20 -2.34
N VAL A 43 -8.65 -16.57 -1.28
CA VAL A 43 -9.45 -17.27 -0.26
C VAL A 43 -10.75 -17.82 -0.87
N ALA A 44 -11.42 -17.06 -1.74
CA ALA A 44 -12.62 -17.53 -2.43
C ALA A 44 -12.33 -18.72 -3.35
N ILE A 45 -11.26 -18.64 -4.15
CA ILE A 45 -10.80 -19.76 -5.00
C ILE A 45 -10.43 -20.97 -4.15
N GLY A 46 -9.71 -20.76 -3.04
CA GLY A 46 -9.34 -21.81 -2.10
C GLY A 46 -10.54 -22.51 -1.49
N LEU A 47 -11.59 -21.76 -1.11
CA LEU A 47 -12.84 -22.32 -0.62
C LEU A 47 -13.55 -23.17 -1.69
N ILE A 48 -13.65 -22.66 -2.93
CA ILE A 48 -14.23 -23.41 -4.04
C ILE A 48 -13.43 -24.70 -4.28
N GLY A 49 -12.10 -24.62 -4.33
CA GLY A 49 -11.23 -25.78 -4.48
C GLY A 49 -11.43 -26.81 -3.36
N TYR A 50 -11.51 -26.34 -2.11
CA TYR A 50 -11.79 -27.21 -0.96
C TYR A 50 -13.13 -27.94 -1.10
N ILE A 51 -14.19 -27.23 -1.46
CA ILE A 51 -15.52 -27.83 -1.70
C ILE A 51 -15.45 -28.87 -2.83
N VAL A 52 -14.78 -28.57 -3.94
CA VAL A 52 -14.62 -29.50 -5.06
C VAL A 52 -13.88 -30.77 -4.62
N THR A 53 -12.78 -30.64 -3.87
CA THR A 53 -12.04 -31.80 -3.35
C THR A 53 -12.87 -32.64 -2.38
N ALA A 54 -13.71 -32.00 -1.56
CA ALA A 54 -14.63 -32.69 -0.66
C ALA A 54 -15.70 -33.49 -1.44
N ILE A 55 -16.24 -32.92 -2.53
CA ILE A 55 -17.20 -33.61 -3.40
C ILE A 55 -16.54 -34.82 -4.07
N ILE A 56 -15.34 -34.66 -4.64
CA ILE A 56 -14.60 -35.74 -5.32
C ILE A 56 -14.29 -36.89 -4.36
N SER A 57 -14.08 -36.61 -3.07
CA SER A 57 -13.83 -37.64 -2.06
C SER A 57 -15.01 -38.60 -1.82
N GLY A 58 -16.22 -38.23 -2.23
CA GLY A 58 -17.45 -39.00 -1.98
C GLY A 58 -17.90 -39.05 -0.51
N SER A 59 -17.16 -38.42 0.41
CA SER A 59 -17.49 -38.41 1.84
C SER A 59 -18.55 -37.34 2.16
N VAL A 60 -19.73 -37.78 2.59
CA VAL A 60 -20.81 -36.89 3.05
C VAL A 60 -20.31 -35.98 4.18
N VAL A 61 -19.52 -36.53 5.11
CA VAL A 61 -18.95 -35.76 6.22
C VAL A 61 -18.02 -34.66 5.71
N ALA A 62 -17.15 -34.97 4.74
CA ALA A 62 -16.23 -33.98 4.17
C ALA A 62 -16.99 -32.86 3.44
N ILE A 63 -18.04 -33.21 2.69
CA ILE A 63 -18.88 -32.24 1.98
C ILE A 63 -19.59 -31.30 2.96
N VAL A 64 -20.21 -31.85 4.01
CA VAL A 64 -20.90 -31.05 5.03
C VAL A 64 -19.93 -30.11 5.75
N LEU A 65 -18.74 -30.59 6.13
CA LEU A 65 -17.71 -29.75 6.71
C LEU A 65 -17.25 -28.65 5.75
N ALA A 66 -17.03 -28.98 4.47
CA ALA A 66 -16.60 -27.99 3.48
C ALA A 66 -17.62 -26.88 3.25
N VAL A 67 -18.92 -27.20 3.26
CA VAL A 67 -19.99 -26.23 3.00
C VAL A 67 -20.36 -25.40 4.24
N ILE A 68 -20.29 -25.97 5.45
CA ILE A 68 -20.66 -25.26 6.68
C ILE A 68 -19.44 -24.60 7.33
N VAL A 69 -18.37 -25.37 7.55
CA VAL A 69 -17.15 -24.91 8.24
C VAL A 69 -16.25 -24.13 7.27
N GLY A 70 -16.20 -24.50 5.99
CA GLY A 70 -15.38 -23.83 4.99
C GLY A 70 -15.63 -22.31 4.91
N PRO A 71 -16.88 -21.83 4.76
CA PRO A 71 -17.16 -20.39 4.75
C PRO A 71 -16.77 -19.68 6.05
N LEU A 72 -16.93 -20.33 7.21
CA LEU A 72 -16.51 -19.76 8.50
C LEU A 72 -14.99 -19.59 8.56
N VAL A 73 -14.24 -20.59 8.10
CA VAL A 73 -12.78 -20.54 8.02
C VAL A 73 -12.31 -19.48 7.00
N ALA A 74 -12.96 -19.41 5.84
CA ALA A 74 -12.67 -18.40 4.83
C ALA A 74 -12.92 -16.97 5.36
N LEU A 75 -14.04 -16.76 6.05
CA LEU A 75 -14.35 -15.50 6.70
C LEU A 75 -13.29 -15.14 7.75
N LEU A 76 -12.89 -16.10 8.58
CA LEU A 76 -11.84 -15.88 9.57
C LEU A 76 -10.51 -15.48 8.92
N TYR A 77 -10.11 -16.12 7.82
CA TYR A 77 -8.92 -15.72 7.06
C TYR A 77 -9.02 -14.31 6.51
N ILE A 78 -10.18 -13.91 5.97
CA ILE A 78 -10.40 -12.55 5.45
C ILE A 78 -10.31 -11.52 6.59
N ILE A 79 -10.89 -11.80 7.76
CA ILE A 79 -10.82 -10.92 8.94
C ILE A 79 -9.36 -10.80 9.43
N MET A 80 -8.64 -11.92 9.55
CA MET A 80 -7.24 -11.89 9.95
C MET A 80 -6.37 -11.10 8.96
N ALA A 81 -6.57 -11.32 7.65
CA ALA A 81 -5.90 -10.54 6.62
C ALA A 81 -6.23 -9.05 6.72
N ARG A 82 -7.50 -8.70 7.01
CA ARG A 82 -7.93 -7.33 7.19
C ARG A 82 -7.16 -6.66 8.33
N ILE A 83 -7.14 -7.28 9.50
CA ILE A 83 -6.45 -6.76 10.69
C ILE A 83 -4.96 -6.62 10.40
N PHE A 84 -4.34 -7.62 9.77
CA PHE A 84 -2.92 -7.58 9.42
C PHE A 84 -2.58 -6.40 8.49
N PHE A 85 -3.34 -6.23 7.40
CA PHE A 85 -3.11 -5.12 6.48
C PHE A 85 -3.41 -3.76 7.09
N GLU A 86 -4.40 -3.69 7.98
CA GLU A 86 -4.74 -2.46 8.70
C GLU A 86 -3.59 -2.03 9.63
N VAL A 87 -3.00 -2.96 10.37
CA VAL A 87 -1.82 -2.71 11.19
C VAL A 87 -0.62 -2.30 10.32
N LEU A 88 -0.38 -3.00 9.20
CA LEU A 88 0.70 -2.68 8.28
C LEU A 88 0.57 -1.24 7.74
N VAL A 89 -0.62 -0.88 7.24
CA VAL A 89 -0.91 0.47 6.73
C VAL A 89 -0.82 1.52 7.83
N ALA A 90 -1.29 1.23 9.04
CA ALA A 90 -1.21 2.14 10.17
C ALA A 90 0.24 2.52 10.50
N ILE A 91 1.16 1.54 10.53
CA ILE A 91 2.59 1.77 10.75
C ILE A 91 3.16 2.68 9.66
N PHE A 92 2.94 2.37 8.38
CA PHE A 92 3.43 3.21 7.28
C PHE A 92 2.86 4.62 7.32
N ARG A 93 1.58 4.77 7.69
CA ARG A 93 0.94 6.08 7.83
C ARG A 93 1.57 6.91 8.94
N ILE A 94 1.94 6.30 10.06
CA ILE A 94 2.67 6.98 11.15
C ILE A 94 4.05 7.46 10.64
N LEU A 95 4.77 6.64 9.87
CA LEU A 95 6.08 7.02 9.30
C LEU A 95 5.97 8.23 8.34
N GLU A 96 4.91 8.29 7.54
CA GLU A 96 4.65 9.42 6.65
C GLU A 96 4.34 10.70 7.45
N THR A 97 3.46 10.63 8.46
CA THR A 97 3.10 11.77 9.30
C THR A 97 4.31 12.39 10.01
N ASN A 98 5.25 11.58 10.51
CA ASN A 98 6.44 12.09 11.19
C ASN A 98 7.34 12.95 10.28
N ARG A 99 7.40 12.64 8.98
CA ARG A 99 8.18 13.43 8.00
C ARG A 99 7.57 14.81 7.75
N GLU A 100 6.25 14.91 7.81
CA GLU A 100 5.51 16.16 7.61
C GLU A 100 5.69 17.12 8.79
N ILE A 101 5.62 16.61 10.03
CA ILE A 101 5.84 17.42 11.24
C ILE A 101 7.25 18.04 11.25
N ALA A 102 8.29 17.26 10.90
CA ALA A 102 9.66 17.77 10.84
C ALA A 102 9.85 18.87 9.77
N PHE A 103 9.05 18.85 8.70
CA PHE A 103 9.05 19.90 7.67
C PHE A 103 8.33 21.17 8.17
N LEU A 104 7.18 21.02 8.82
CA LEU A 104 6.40 22.14 9.36
C LEU A 104 7.14 22.86 10.49
N GLU A 105 7.82 22.13 11.36
CA GLU A 105 8.63 22.73 12.42
C GLU A 105 9.76 23.60 11.85
N ARG A 106 10.44 23.15 10.80
CA ARG A 106 11.45 23.97 10.08
C ARG A 106 10.86 25.21 9.45
N GLN A 107 9.67 25.13 8.86
CA GLN A 107 8.98 26.32 8.34
C GLN A 107 8.59 27.29 9.46
N GLN A 108 8.05 26.78 10.56
CA GLN A 108 7.68 27.59 11.72
C GLN A 108 8.90 28.29 12.33
N LEU A 109 10.03 27.59 12.48
CA LEU A 109 11.29 28.19 12.94
C LEU A 109 11.74 29.32 12.00
N ASN A 110 11.65 29.13 10.69
CA ASN A 110 11.96 30.17 9.70
C ASN A 110 11.03 31.39 9.81
N HIS A 111 9.74 31.17 10.09
CA HIS A 111 8.76 32.26 10.26
C HIS A 111 8.92 32.99 11.61
N MET A 112 9.29 32.28 12.68
CA MET A 112 9.55 32.87 14.01
C MET A 112 10.84 33.68 14.06
N GLN A 113 11.86 33.34 13.25
CA GLN A 113 13.13 34.08 13.19
C GLN A 113 13.08 35.35 12.33
N GLY A 114 11.94 35.71 11.71
CA GLY A 114 11.86 36.89 10.85
C GLY A 114 12.82 36.84 9.64
N GLY A 115 13.28 35.64 9.27
CA GLY A 115 14.24 35.45 8.20
C GLY A 115 13.63 35.85 6.86
N ALA A 116 14.22 36.86 6.21
CA ALA A 116 13.91 37.19 4.81
C ALA A 116 13.95 35.90 3.97
N PRO A 117 13.11 35.77 2.92
CA PRO A 117 13.08 34.58 2.09
C PRO A 117 14.48 34.34 1.53
N GLN A 118 15.20 33.37 2.11
CA GLN A 118 16.48 32.95 1.57
C GLN A 118 16.20 32.33 0.21
N PRO A 119 16.90 32.76 -0.86
CA PRO A 119 16.80 32.11 -2.16
C PRO A 119 17.09 30.64 -1.95
N VAL A 120 16.09 29.79 -2.20
CA VAL A 120 16.26 28.34 -2.13
C VAL A 120 17.35 28.00 -3.14
N ALA A 121 18.55 27.65 -2.67
CA ALA A 121 19.63 27.27 -3.57
C ALA A 121 19.14 26.08 -4.42
N PRO A 122 19.34 26.12 -5.75
CA PRO A 122 18.91 25.03 -6.62
C PRO A 122 19.46 23.70 -6.09
N PRO A 123 18.67 22.62 -6.12
CA PRO A 123 19.15 21.30 -5.72
C PRO A 123 20.44 20.99 -6.49
N PRO A 124 21.46 20.42 -5.82
CA PRO A 124 22.74 20.12 -6.46
C PRO A 124 22.50 19.23 -7.69
N PRO A 125 23.23 19.44 -8.79
CA PRO A 125 23.11 18.63 -9.99
C PRO A 125 23.26 17.15 -9.63
N PRO A 126 22.52 16.23 -10.30
CA PRO A 126 22.76 14.81 -10.15
C PRO A 126 24.24 14.54 -10.39
N ALA A 127 24.90 13.88 -9.43
CA ALA A 127 26.27 13.45 -9.59
C ALA A 127 26.36 12.59 -10.87
N ALA A 128 27.22 13.01 -11.79
CA ALA A 128 27.46 12.37 -13.08
C ALA A 128 27.95 10.92 -12.93
#